data_AF-A0A147JBE8-F1
#
_entry.id   AF-A0A147JBE8-F1
#
_cell.length_a   1.000
_cell.length_b   1.000
_cell.length_c   1.000
_cell.angle_alpha   90.00
_cell.angle_beta   90.00
_cell.angle_gamma   90.00
#
_symmetry.space_group_name_H-M   'P 1'
#
loop_
_entity.id
_entity.type
_entity.pdbx_description
1 polymer ?
#
loop_
_entity_poly.entity_id
_entity_poly.type
_entity_poly.pdbx_seq_one_letter_code
_entity_poly.pdbx_strand_id
1 'polypeptide(L)'
;MAHVLIVEARFYEHLNDLLLAGARAAIEEAGHSHETITVPGALEIPGAVAMAADSGRYDAFVAIGVVIRGETYHFEIVSNESARGLMALTMDGLPIGNGIITTENEAQALTRAKPDEKNKGGEAAKAALAMLALKGRFG
;
A
#
# COMPACT_ATOMS: atom_id res chain seq x y z
N MET A 1 -1.22 18.52 -9.50
CA MET A 1 -1.34 17.97 -8.13
C MET A 1 -2.01 16.62 -8.28
N ALA A 2 -1.37 15.54 -7.84
CA ALA A 2 -1.96 14.21 -7.92
C ALA A 2 -2.93 13.96 -6.76
N HIS A 3 -3.93 13.11 -7.00
CA HIS A 3 -4.83 12.56 -5.99
C HIS A 3 -4.56 11.06 -5.84
N VAL A 4 -4.08 10.66 -4.66
CA VAL A 4 -3.60 9.30 -4.38
C VAL A 4 -4.62 8.56 -3.51
N LEU A 5 -5.01 7.35 -3.89
CA LEU A 5 -5.80 6.49 -3.03
C LEU A 5 -4.89 5.60 -2.18
N ILE A 6 -5.02 5.70 -0.86
CA ILE A 6 -4.45 4.75 0.08
C ILE A 6 -5.51 3.67 0.35
N VAL A 7 -5.20 2.42 0.04
CA VAL A 7 -6.04 1.26 0.37
C VAL A 7 -5.36 0.50 1.50
N GLU A 8 -5.97 0.49 2.68
CA GLU A 8 -5.41 -0.18 3.86
C GLU A 8 -6.17 -1.45 4.25
N ALA A 9 -5.44 -2.54 4.45
CA ALA A 9 -5.95 -3.74 5.12
C ALA A 9 -5.71 -3.64 6.62
N ARG A 10 -6.75 -3.27 7.38
CA ARG A 10 -6.65 -2.94 8.81
C ARG A 10 -6.92 -4.15 9.71
N PHE A 11 -5.93 -5.04 9.79
CA PHE A 11 -5.97 -6.19 10.72
C PHE A 11 -5.30 -5.90 12.07
N TYR A 12 -4.24 -5.07 12.08
CA TYR A 12 -3.51 -4.66 13.30
C TYR A 12 -3.54 -3.14 13.43
N GLU A 13 -4.56 -2.61 14.12
CA GLU A 13 -4.84 -1.15 14.18
C GLU A 13 -3.59 -0.29 14.43
N HIS A 14 -2.84 -0.60 15.48
CA HIS A 14 -1.68 0.20 15.88
C HIS A 14 -0.52 0.18 14.85
N LEU A 15 -0.34 -0.92 14.09
CA LEU A 15 0.68 -0.99 13.04
C LEU A 15 0.20 -0.32 11.76
N ASN A 16 -1.09 -0.46 11.45
CA ASN A 16 -1.73 0.22 10.32
C ASN A 16 -1.69 1.75 10.49
N ASP A 17 -1.93 2.26 11.70
CA ASP A 17 -1.85 3.70 11.98
C ASP A 17 -0.44 4.26 11.70
N LEU A 18 0.62 3.50 12.03
CA LEU A 18 2.01 3.88 11.73
C LEU A 18 2.30 3.87 10.22
N LEU A 19 1.88 2.82 9.49
CA LEU A 19 2.00 2.76 8.04
C LEU A 19 1.26 3.91 7.36
N LEU A 20 0.03 4.17 7.80
CA LEU A 20 -0.82 5.22 7.26
C LEU A 20 -0.24 6.61 7.52
N ALA A 21 0.27 6.87 8.72
CA ALA A 21 0.97 8.12 9.04
C ALA A 21 2.17 8.35 8.12
N GLY A 22 2.99 7.31 7.90
CA GLY A 22 4.13 7.36 6.99
C GLY A 22 3.74 7.65 5.54
N ALA A 23 2.71 6.96 5.05
CA ALA A 23 2.21 7.13 3.69
C ALA A 23 1.64 8.53 3.46
N ARG A 24 0.77 9.02 4.36
CA ARG A 24 0.16 10.34 4.28
C ARG A 24 1.21 11.45 4.30
N ALA A 25 2.15 11.39 5.24
CA ALA A 25 3.21 12.37 5.35
C ALA A 25 4.04 12.45 4.05
N ALA A 26 4.40 11.30 3.46
CA ALA A 26 5.17 11.28 2.22
C ALA A 26 4.39 11.83 1.00
N ILE A 27 3.08 11.62 0.93
CA ILE A 27 2.23 12.17 -0.14
C ILE A 27 2.07 13.68 0.03
N GLU A 28 1.81 14.15 1.24
CA GLU A 28 1.65 15.56 1.58
C GLU A 28 2.96 16.34 1.39
N GLU A 29 4.10 15.78 1.80
CA GLU A 29 5.44 16.36 1.58
C GLU A 29 5.75 16.54 0.09
N ALA A 30 5.24 15.65 -0.77
CA ALA A 30 5.36 15.76 -2.22
C ALA A 30 4.37 16.75 -2.86
N GLY A 31 3.51 17.42 -2.06
CA GLY A 31 2.53 18.38 -2.55
C GLY A 31 1.35 17.73 -3.28
N HIS A 32 0.94 16.54 -2.82
CA HIS A 32 -0.20 15.79 -3.37
C HIS A 32 -1.27 15.56 -2.31
N SER A 33 -2.46 15.19 -2.77
CA SER A 33 -3.61 14.90 -1.90
C SER A 33 -3.84 13.40 -1.81
N HIS A 34 -4.49 12.95 -0.73
CA HIS A 34 -4.85 11.55 -0.56
C HIS A 34 -6.28 11.36 -0.07
N GLU A 35 -6.83 10.20 -0.38
CA GLU A 35 -8.01 9.61 0.26
C GLU A 35 -7.60 8.27 0.85
N THR A 36 -8.22 7.83 1.95
CA THR A 36 -7.98 6.51 2.53
C THR A 36 -9.27 5.71 2.55
N ILE A 37 -9.21 4.47 2.06
CA ILE A 37 -10.27 3.48 2.25
C ILE A 37 -9.72 2.26 3.00
N THR A 38 -10.58 1.64 3.78
CA THR A 38 -10.24 0.45 4.57
C THR A 38 -10.92 -0.78 3.98
N VAL A 39 -10.14 -1.85 3.84
CA VAL A 39 -10.62 -3.19 3.45
C VAL A 39 -10.35 -4.19 4.58
N PRO A 40 -11.08 -5.32 4.62
CA PRO A 40 -10.95 -6.30 5.72
C PRO A 40 -9.56 -6.96 5.82
N GLY A 41 -8.90 -7.19 4.69
CA GLY A 41 -7.62 -7.91 4.64
C GLY A 41 -6.80 -7.60 3.39
N ALA A 42 -5.56 -8.07 3.37
CA ALA A 42 -4.61 -7.77 2.30
C ALA A 42 -5.02 -8.39 0.95
N LEU A 43 -5.80 -9.48 0.97
CA LEU A 43 -6.36 -10.13 -0.22
C LEU A 43 -7.35 -9.24 -0.97
N GLU A 44 -8.05 -8.34 -0.26
CA GLU A 44 -9.04 -7.45 -0.86
C GLU A 44 -8.41 -6.19 -1.47
N ILE A 45 -7.15 -5.86 -1.12
CA ILE A 45 -6.48 -4.65 -1.59
C ILE A 45 -6.42 -4.59 -3.14
N PRO A 46 -5.95 -5.63 -3.87
CA PRO A 46 -5.93 -5.58 -5.33
C PRO A 46 -7.33 -5.33 -5.93
N GLY A 47 -8.36 -6.00 -5.41
CA GLY A 47 -9.73 -5.81 -5.89
C GLY A 47 -10.23 -4.38 -5.67
N ALA A 48 -9.97 -3.80 -4.50
CA ALA A 48 -10.33 -2.42 -4.21
C ALA A 48 -9.57 -1.41 -5.07
N VAL A 49 -8.28 -1.64 -5.34
CA VAL A 49 -7.49 -0.83 -6.27
C VAL A 49 -8.07 -0.89 -7.69
N ALA A 50 -8.40 -2.08 -8.18
CA ALA A 50 -9.01 -2.24 -9.51
C ALA A 50 -10.33 -1.48 -9.63
N MET A 51 -11.24 -1.65 -8.66
CA MET A 51 -12.53 -0.93 -8.62
C MET A 51 -12.34 0.59 -8.59
N ALA A 52 -11.36 1.07 -7.82
CA ALA A 52 -11.08 2.50 -7.72
C ALA A 52 -10.43 3.06 -9.00
N ALA A 53 -9.56 2.29 -9.65
CA ALA A 53 -8.94 2.67 -10.92
C ALA A 53 -9.97 2.87 -12.03
N ASP A 54 -10.97 1.98 -12.12
CA ASP A 54 -12.05 2.10 -13.10
C ASP A 54 -12.90 3.37 -12.93
N SER A 55 -12.89 3.98 -11.74
CA SER A 55 -13.60 5.25 -11.50
C SER A 55 -12.91 6.47 -12.10
N GLY A 56 -11.62 6.36 -12.46
CA GLY A 56 -10.82 7.48 -13.00
C GLY A 56 -10.57 8.63 -12.02
N ARG A 57 -10.89 8.46 -10.73
CA ARG A 57 -10.78 9.52 -9.70
C ARG A 57 -9.38 9.70 -9.11
N TYR A 58 -8.49 8.74 -9.30
CA TYR A 58 -7.18 8.70 -8.65
C TYR A 58 -6.07 8.53 -9.67
N ASP A 59 -4.96 9.22 -9.43
CA ASP A 59 -3.77 9.19 -10.28
C ASP A 59 -2.82 8.04 -9.91
N ALA A 60 -2.77 7.68 -8.63
CA ALA A 60 -1.91 6.64 -8.09
C ALA A 60 -2.52 5.96 -6.86
N PHE A 61 -1.98 4.80 -6.51
CA PHE A 61 -2.47 3.96 -5.42
C PHE A 61 -1.35 3.55 -4.47
N VAL A 62 -1.65 3.55 -3.18
CA VAL A 62 -0.76 3.06 -2.13
C VAL A 62 -1.47 1.93 -1.40
N ALA A 63 -0.92 0.73 -1.55
CA ALA A 63 -1.44 -0.47 -0.92
C ALA A 63 -0.69 -0.71 0.39
N ILE A 64 -1.35 -0.59 1.56
CA ILE A 64 -0.72 -0.85 2.86
C ILE A 64 -1.47 -1.92 3.64
N GLY A 65 -0.72 -2.71 4.39
CA GLY A 65 -1.28 -3.78 5.21
C GLY A 65 -0.18 -4.50 5.95
N VAL A 66 -0.57 -5.28 6.95
CA VAL A 66 0.37 -6.03 7.79
C VAL A 66 -0.03 -7.50 7.79
N VAL A 67 0.90 -8.35 7.41
CA VAL A 67 0.73 -9.81 7.39
C VAL A 67 1.86 -10.38 8.25
N ILE A 68 1.51 -10.94 9.40
CA ILE A 68 2.46 -11.54 10.36
C ILE A 68 2.30 -13.06 10.32
N ARG A 69 3.41 -13.80 10.22
CA ARG A 69 3.40 -15.26 10.20
C ARG A 69 2.80 -15.78 11.50
N GLY A 70 1.72 -16.53 11.37
CA GLY A 70 1.11 -17.31 12.45
C GLY A 70 1.38 -18.80 12.27
N GLU A 71 0.53 -19.62 12.88
CA GLU A 71 0.67 -21.09 12.84
C GLU A 71 0.14 -21.72 11.54
N THR A 72 -0.70 -21.00 10.80
CA THR A 72 -1.39 -21.54 9.62
C THR A 72 -0.69 -21.13 8.32
N TYR A 73 -0.82 -21.99 7.31
CA TYR A 73 -0.36 -21.69 5.95
C TYR A 73 -1.09 -20.48 5.31
N HIS A 74 -2.21 -20.03 5.91
CA HIS A 74 -2.97 -18.89 5.41
C HIS A 74 -2.13 -17.62 5.28
N PHE A 75 -1.08 -17.46 6.12
CA PHE A 75 -0.09 -16.40 5.96
C PHE A 75 0.50 -16.34 4.55
N GLU A 76 0.96 -17.47 4.02
CA GLU A 76 1.58 -17.56 2.68
C GLU A 76 0.58 -17.21 1.59
N ILE A 77 -0.67 -17.63 1.75
CA ILE A 77 -1.74 -17.32 0.80
C ILE A 77 -1.98 -15.80 0.78
N VAL A 78 -2.16 -15.19 1.96
CA VAL A 78 -2.42 -13.75 2.07
C VAL A 78 -1.23 -12.93 1.57
N SER A 79 0.00 -13.28 1.96
CA SER A 79 1.21 -12.55 1.55
C SER A 79 1.45 -12.65 0.04
N ASN A 80 1.37 -13.86 -0.51
CA ASN A 80 1.75 -14.09 -1.91
C ASN A 80 0.67 -13.61 -2.86
N GLU A 81 -0.61 -13.82 -2.53
CA GLU A 81 -1.70 -13.50 -3.45
C GLU A 81 -2.07 -12.02 -3.46
N SER A 82 -1.91 -11.32 -2.34
CA SER A 82 -2.00 -9.85 -2.33
C SER A 82 -0.90 -9.21 -3.17
N ALA A 83 0.35 -9.66 -3.01
CA ALA A 83 1.49 -9.18 -3.80
C ALA A 83 1.33 -9.50 -5.30
N ARG A 84 0.89 -10.71 -5.65
CA ARG A 84 0.62 -11.11 -7.03
C ARG A 84 -0.48 -10.25 -7.66
N GLY A 85 -1.57 -10.02 -6.94
CA GLY A 85 -2.67 -9.18 -7.42
C GLY A 85 -2.23 -7.75 -7.72
N LEU A 86 -1.46 -7.12 -6.82
CA LEU A 86 -0.90 -5.78 -7.05
C LEU A 86 0.09 -5.76 -8.22
N MET A 87 0.91 -6.80 -8.36
CA MET A 87 1.84 -6.91 -9.48
C MET A 87 1.10 -6.96 -10.82
N ALA A 88 0.04 -7.76 -10.93
CA ALA A 88 -0.78 -7.83 -12.13
C ALA A 88 -1.34 -6.44 -12.52
N LEU A 89 -1.91 -5.73 -11.55
CA LEU A 89 -2.44 -4.36 -11.77
C LEU A 89 -1.36 -3.35 -12.15
N THR A 90 -0.15 -3.51 -11.62
CA THR A 90 1.00 -2.67 -12.00
C THR A 90 1.42 -2.92 -13.45
N MET A 91 1.39 -4.18 -13.89
CA MET A 91 1.67 -4.56 -15.29
C MET A 91 0.61 -4.04 -16.27
N ASP A 92 -0.62 -3.83 -15.79
CA ASP A 92 -1.70 -3.14 -16.54
C ASP A 92 -1.53 -1.61 -16.56
N GLY A 93 -0.44 -1.07 -15.99
CA GLY A 93 -0.07 0.34 -16.07
C GLY A 93 -0.66 1.22 -14.97
N LEU A 94 -1.13 0.63 -13.86
CA LEU A 94 -1.53 1.39 -12.68
C LEU A 94 -0.31 1.81 -11.85
N PRO A 95 -0.17 3.10 -11.46
CA PRO A 95 0.88 3.54 -10.55
C PRO A 95 0.61 3.07 -9.12
N ILE A 96 1.23 1.98 -8.70
CA ILE A 96 0.99 1.36 -7.40
C ILE A 96 2.28 1.32 -6.58
N GLY A 97 2.18 1.77 -5.33
CA GLY A 97 3.18 1.55 -4.29
C GLY A 97 2.77 0.44 -3.35
N ASN A 98 3.57 -0.63 -3.25
CA ASN A 98 3.29 -1.75 -2.36
C ASN A 98 3.98 -1.58 -0.99
N GLY A 99 3.18 -1.33 0.02
CA GLY A 99 3.53 -1.26 1.45
C GLY A 99 2.86 -2.34 2.29
N ILE A 100 2.43 -3.46 1.69
CA ILE A 100 2.01 -4.65 2.44
C ILE A 100 3.26 -5.28 3.04
N ILE A 101 3.42 -5.15 4.35
CA ILE A 101 4.58 -5.71 5.06
C ILE A 101 4.29 -7.17 5.46
N THR A 102 5.20 -8.05 5.08
CA THR A 102 5.16 -9.48 5.40
C THR A 102 6.30 -9.79 6.36
N THR A 103 5.98 -10.28 7.55
CA THR A 103 6.94 -10.39 8.65
C THR A 103 6.77 -11.64 9.46
N GLU A 104 7.85 -12.10 10.09
CA GLU A 104 7.84 -13.31 10.92
C GLU A 104 7.26 -13.06 12.32
N ASN A 105 7.22 -11.82 12.80
CA ASN A 105 6.67 -11.45 14.11
C ASN A 105 6.35 -9.96 14.21
N GLU A 106 5.66 -9.58 15.30
CA GLU A 106 5.20 -8.22 15.57
C GLU A 106 6.36 -7.22 15.75
N ALA A 107 7.48 -7.61 16.37
CA ALA A 107 8.63 -6.73 16.51
C ALA A 107 9.19 -6.29 15.14
N GLN A 108 9.28 -7.22 14.18
CA GLN A 108 9.67 -6.90 12.81
C GLN A 108 8.64 -6.00 12.11
N ALA A 109 7.35 -6.23 12.36
CA ALA A 109 6.27 -5.43 11.79
C ALA A 109 6.32 -3.99 12.31
N LEU A 110 6.55 -3.81 13.62
CA LEU A 110 6.68 -2.52 14.27
C LEU A 110 7.84 -1.70 13.69
N THR A 111 9.05 -2.26 13.60
CA THR A 111 10.21 -1.58 12.98
C THR A 111 9.95 -1.20 11.53
N ARG A 112 9.21 -2.03 10.79
CA ARG A 112 8.83 -1.76 9.39
C ARG A 112 7.78 -0.65 9.27
N ALA A 113 6.81 -0.62 10.18
CA ALA A 113 5.68 0.31 10.14
C ALA A 113 6.06 1.73 10.60
N LYS A 114 6.94 1.84 11.59
CA LYS A 114 7.32 3.11 12.22
C LYS A 114 7.87 4.16 11.25
N PRO A 115 7.30 5.39 11.21
CA PRO A 115 7.78 6.47 10.33
C PRO A 115 9.21 6.94 10.57
N ASP A 116 9.74 6.76 11.78
CA ASP A 116 11.10 7.16 12.21
C ASP A 116 12.13 6.01 12.11
N GLU A 117 11.69 4.80 11.74
CA GLU A 117 12.58 3.66 11.49
C GLU A 117 12.62 3.31 10.00
N LYS A 118 11.96 2.23 9.55
CA LYS A 118 11.97 1.80 8.15
C LYS A 118 10.85 2.42 7.31
N ASN A 119 9.83 2.99 7.94
CA ASN A 119 8.77 3.75 7.30
C ASN A 119 8.23 3.12 5.99
N LYS A 120 7.84 1.85 6.02
CA LYS A 120 7.39 1.14 4.81
C LYS A 120 6.15 1.76 4.17
N GLY A 121 5.31 2.44 4.96
CA GLY A 121 4.18 3.23 4.43
C GLY A 121 4.65 4.42 3.60
N GLY A 122 5.61 5.20 4.10
CA GLY A 122 6.20 6.33 3.36
C GLY A 122 7.00 5.89 2.13
N GLU A 123 7.73 4.78 2.21
CA GLU A 123 8.41 4.20 1.05
C GLU A 123 7.42 3.75 -0.03
N ALA A 124 6.29 3.15 0.36
CA ALA A 124 5.23 2.76 -0.57
C ALA A 124 4.60 3.99 -1.26
N ALA A 125 4.31 5.05 -0.51
CA ALA A 125 3.86 6.31 -1.09
C ALA A 125 4.85 6.88 -2.11
N LYS A 126 6.14 6.94 -1.77
CA LYS A 126 7.20 7.41 -2.68
C LYS A 126 7.29 6.53 -3.93
N ALA A 127 7.14 5.22 -3.80
CA ALA A 127 7.10 4.31 -4.93
C ALA A 127 5.90 4.57 -5.85
N ALA A 128 4.69 4.77 -5.30
CA ALA A 128 3.50 5.09 -6.09
C ALA A 128 3.69 6.37 -6.92
N LEU A 129 4.25 7.42 -6.31
CA LEU A 129 4.53 8.69 -6.98
C LEU A 129 5.62 8.57 -8.05
N ALA A 130 6.66 7.77 -7.80
CA ALA A 130 7.68 7.48 -8.81
C ALA A 130 7.08 6.75 -10.02
N MET A 131 6.20 5.77 -9.78
CA MET A 131 5.47 5.08 -10.86
C MET A 131 4.54 6.02 -11.63
N LEU A 132 3.90 6.97 -10.96
CA LEU A 132 3.06 7.98 -11.60
C LEU A 132 3.89 8.88 -12.51
N ALA A 133 5.06 9.32 -12.05
CA ALA A 133 5.99 10.10 -12.86
C ALA A 133 6.48 9.32 -14.09
N LEU A 134 6.76 8.02 -13.95
CA LEU A 134 7.12 7.15 -15.08
C LEU A 134 5.96 7.00 -16.07
N LYS A 135 4.73 6.80 -15.58
CA LYS A 135 3.53 6.73 -16.41
C LYS A 135 3.36 8.02 -17.23
N GLY A 136 3.49 9.19 -16.61
CA GLY A 136 3.40 10.47 -17.33
C GLY A 136 4.57 10.74 -18.30
N ARG A 137 5.69 10.03 -18.18
CA ARG A 137 6.81 10.11 -19.12
C ARG A 137 6.62 9.26 -20.37
N PHE A 138 5.93 8.11 -20.27
CA PHE A 138 5.82 7.11 -21.33
C PHE A 138 4.41 6.91 -21.89
N GLY A 139 3.37 7.34 -21.17
CA GLY A 139 1.98 7.40 -21.64
C GLY A 139 1.67 8.74 -22.29
#